data_AF-A0A0K8T8N6-F1
#
_entry.id   AF-A0A0K8T8N6-F1
#
_cell.length_a   1.000
_cell.length_b   1.000
_cell.length_c   1.000
_cell.angle_alpha   90.00
_cell.angle_beta   90.00
_cell.angle_gamma   90.00
#
_symmetry.space_group_name_H-M   'P 1'
#
loop_
_entity.id
_entity.type
_entity.pdbx_description
1 polymer ?
#
loop_
_entity_poly.entity_id
_entity_poly.type
_entity_poly.pdbx_seq_one_letter_code
_entity_poly.pdbx_strand_id
1 'polypeptide(L)'
;SRSAGSWRGLVVNTRLLLLTAYDRTLIKFEEIIREQRERRNQAGWSFCKYFLLQEELAFVLEMLGVYEEALVQYDELDALFTQFVLNFNLGETPDWLTQFQSPLDSWDGLSITTGVNTKERARIQNNTTSVLQFRNYLFSRQCAMLLYANKPSEVAERTLPYLHNCIRELSLLDVSITQGASACWVFLSCLEILQTCENYKETIHVESYSKYTAGIWAYARQKLEELGQLCGLMPGQKQTSEQIHTSVQIFSGLREEYAKPIEKLKKALSCPQEFSKQYLELSELAMGTYKHIGRVRSARSLGYDLAKFYWSIGDYATATSFLQNALLCYEQDGWKQLAAGARLHLAQSYLKLGDMLKYAKMCLSIACTSELDLTTRLKHYEEMKKTLTTAQPDPPWTGTLTDCLTLLDVDIQVDPGSTKVTATFDVECHLPVDTHVSIISAAISHHGTKNEKRHRDSSENNRRKSKESLAPINPFLLRLPLAVRLDYKQDKSLAAANVEMKNQKSLVRRTDSHGKYRKISTVSKSDFTRSLVCHNVILTPG
;
A
#
# COMPACT_ATOMS: atom_id res chain seq x y z
N SER A 1 -6.07 -55.17 -37.15
CA SER A 1 -5.90 -56.58 -36.76
C SER A 1 -6.61 -56.83 -35.42
N ARG A 2 -7.17 -58.02 -35.19
CA ARG A 2 -7.79 -58.39 -33.89
C ARG A 2 -6.81 -58.28 -32.71
N SER A 3 -5.52 -58.51 -32.95
CA SER A 3 -4.44 -58.37 -31.96
C SER A 3 -4.31 -56.94 -31.40
N ALA A 4 -4.44 -55.91 -32.24
CA ALA A 4 -4.37 -54.51 -31.79
C ALA A 4 -5.54 -54.14 -30.86
N GLY A 5 -6.72 -54.73 -31.08
CA GLY A 5 -7.89 -54.55 -30.21
C GLY A 5 -7.70 -55.19 -28.83
N SER A 6 -7.17 -56.41 -28.78
CA SER A 6 -6.86 -57.10 -27.53
C SER A 6 -5.77 -56.39 -26.72
N TRP A 7 -4.73 -55.87 -27.38
CA TRP A 7 -3.68 -55.07 -26.72
C TRP A 7 -4.23 -53.77 -26.13
N ARG A 8 -5.11 -53.06 -26.86
CA ARG A 8 -5.80 -51.88 -26.31
C ARG A 8 -6.69 -52.25 -25.12
N GLY A 9 -7.44 -53.35 -25.20
CA GLY A 9 -8.27 -53.84 -24.10
C GLY A 9 -7.46 -54.19 -22.85
N LEU A 10 -6.31 -54.87 -23.02
CA LEU A 10 -5.39 -55.17 -21.92
C LEU A 10 -4.87 -53.88 -21.27
N VAL A 11 -4.37 -52.92 -22.06
CA VAL A 11 -3.85 -51.64 -21.53
C VAL A 11 -4.93 -50.87 -20.76
N VAL A 12 -6.17 -50.82 -21.27
CA VAL A 12 -7.29 -50.17 -20.60
C VAL A 12 -7.64 -50.87 -19.29
N ASN A 13 -7.73 -52.20 -19.28
CA ASN A 13 -8.06 -52.96 -18.08
C ASN A 13 -6.95 -52.87 -17.02
N THR A 14 -5.68 -52.92 -17.42
CA THR A 14 -4.55 -52.73 -16.51
C THR A 14 -4.57 -51.33 -15.90
N ARG A 15 -4.86 -50.29 -16.69
CA ARG A 15 -5.03 -48.92 -16.17
C ARG A 15 -6.17 -48.83 -15.15
N LEU A 16 -7.32 -49.45 -15.44
CA LEU A 16 -8.47 -49.45 -14.54
C LEU A 16 -8.17 -50.17 -13.22
N LEU A 17 -7.52 -51.32 -13.28
CA LEU A 17 -7.13 -52.09 -12.08
C LEU A 17 -6.11 -51.34 -11.24
N LEU A 18 -5.12 -50.68 -11.87
CA LEU A 18 -4.17 -49.83 -11.18
C LEU A 18 -4.87 -48.68 -10.46
N LEU A 19 -5.73 -47.92 -11.16
CA LEU A 19 -6.49 -46.83 -10.55
C LEU A 19 -7.32 -47.31 -9.35
N THR A 20 -8.04 -48.42 -9.51
CA THR A 20 -8.85 -49.00 -8.42
C THR A 20 -8.00 -49.41 -7.21
N ALA A 21 -6.80 -49.95 -7.43
CA ALA A 21 -5.89 -50.31 -6.35
C ALA A 21 -5.30 -49.08 -5.65
N TYR A 22 -4.98 -48.03 -6.41
CA TYR A 22 -4.55 -46.74 -5.87
C TYR A 22 -5.64 -46.09 -5.03
N ASP A 23 -6.87 -46.00 -5.54
CA ASP A 23 -8.01 -45.41 -4.80
C ASP A 23 -8.24 -46.10 -3.46
N ARG A 24 -8.22 -47.44 -3.43
CA ARG A 24 -8.34 -48.21 -2.18
C ARG A 24 -7.20 -47.95 -1.20
N THR A 25 -6.00 -47.69 -1.71
CA THR A 25 -4.82 -47.42 -0.87
C THR A 25 -4.88 -45.99 -0.32
N LEU A 26 -5.28 -45.03 -1.16
CA LEU A 26 -5.48 -43.63 -0.78
C LEU A 26 -6.54 -43.49 0.32
N ILE A 27 -7.70 -44.13 0.17
CA ILE A 27 -8.76 -44.09 1.19
C ILE A 27 -8.25 -44.57 2.55
N LYS A 28 -7.52 -45.70 2.58
CA LYS A 28 -6.92 -46.21 3.83
C LYS A 28 -5.89 -45.24 4.40
N PHE A 29 -5.10 -44.59 3.55
CA PHE A 29 -4.09 -43.64 3.99
C PHE A 29 -4.72 -42.37 4.57
N GLU A 30 -5.79 -41.85 3.93
CA GLU A 30 -6.60 -40.74 4.44
C GLU A 30 -7.27 -41.08 5.78
N GLU A 31 -7.77 -42.30 5.96
CA GLU A 31 -8.31 -42.76 7.25
C GLU A 31 -7.26 -42.71 8.36
N ILE A 32 -6.03 -43.18 8.09
CA ILE A 32 -4.92 -43.12 9.06
C ILE A 32 -4.58 -41.67 9.41
N ILE A 33 -4.52 -40.76 8.42
CA ILE A 33 -4.28 -39.33 8.65
C ILE A 33 -5.39 -38.73 9.51
N ARG A 34 -6.65 -39.04 9.21
CA ARG A 34 -7.81 -38.56 9.98
C ARG A 34 -7.75 -39.01 11.43
N GLU A 35 -7.46 -40.29 11.67
CA GLU A 35 -7.29 -40.82 13.04
C GLU A 35 -6.16 -40.09 13.79
N GLN A 36 -5.03 -39.83 13.14
CA GLN A 36 -3.93 -39.09 13.77
C GLN A 36 -4.30 -37.63 14.07
N ARG A 37 -5.11 -36.99 13.23
CA ARG A 37 -5.60 -35.61 13.45
C ARG A 37 -6.58 -35.51 14.61
N GLU A 38 -7.42 -36.53 14.81
CA GLU A 38 -8.33 -36.60 15.97
C GLU A 38 -7.56 -36.73 17.29
N ARG A 39 -6.40 -37.40 17.25
CA ARG A 39 -5.50 -37.57 18.40
C ARG A 39 -4.59 -36.37 18.68
N ARG A 40 -4.76 -35.24 17.98
CA ARG A 40 -3.85 -34.07 18.08
C ARG A 40 -3.71 -33.44 19.47
N ASN A 41 -4.69 -33.65 20.34
CA ASN A 41 -4.69 -33.16 21.73
C ASN A 41 -4.18 -34.21 22.74
N GLN A 42 -3.77 -35.40 22.28
CA GLN A 42 -3.29 -36.47 23.16
C GLN A 42 -1.80 -36.29 23.48
N ALA A 43 -1.40 -36.70 24.69
CA ALA A 43 -0.01 -36.71 25.10
C ALA A 43 0.85 -37.60 24.17
N GLY A 44 2.03 -37.13 23.79
CA GLY A 44 2.95 -37.84 22.89
C GLY A 44 2.66 -37.64 21.39
N TRP A 45 1.57 -36.95 21.02
CA TRP A 45 1.36 -36.50 19.65
C TRP A 45 2.38 -35.41 19.29
N SER A 46 2.82 -35.39 18.03
CA SER A 46 3.78 -34.39 17.52
C SER A 46 3.36 -33.93 16.14
N PHE A 47 3.29 -32.61 15.96
CA PHE A 47 2.95 -32.01 14.68
C PHE A 47 3.94 -32.41 13.58
N CYS A 48 5.25 -32.45 13.85
CA CYS A 48 6.25 -32.85 12.83
C CYS A 48 6.03 -34.27 12.30
N LYS A 49 5.64 -35.21 13.18
CA LYS A 49 5.31 -36.59 12.76
C LYS A 49 4.05 -36.63 11.91
N TYR A 50 3.01 -35.91 12.33
CA TYR A 50 1.77 -35.79 11.58
C TYR A 50 1.98 -35.11 10.22
N PHE A 51 2.79 -34.06 10.19
CA PHE A 51 3.19 -33.33 9.00
C PHE A 51 3.82 -34.26 7.97
N LEU A 52 4.81 -35.07 8.35
CA LEU A 52 5.48 -35.98 7.44
C LEU A 52 4.54 -37.04 6.88
N LEU A 53 3.62 -37.55 7.70
CA LEU A 53 2.59 -38.51 7.28
C LEU A 53 1.61 -37.89 6.26
N GLN A 54 1.10 -36.69 6.52
CA GLN A 54 0.19 -36.02 5.59
C GLN A 54 0.92 -35.53 4.33
N GLU A 55 2.20 -35.18 4.43
CA GLU A 55 3.03 -34.84 3.28
C GLU A 55 3.25 -36.05 2.34
N GLU A 56 3.34 -37.27 2.86
CA GLU A 56 3.42 -38.47 2.02
C GLU A 56 2.18 -38.63 1.12
N LEU A 57 0.99 -38.25 1.61
CA LEU A 57 -0.22 -38.18 0.78
C LEU A 57 -0.06 -37.12 -0.31
N ALA A 58 0.44 -35.94 0.05
CA ALA A 58 0.70 -34.86 -0.91
C ALA A 58 1.69 -35.30 -2.02
N PHE A 59 2.73 -36.08 -1.69
CA PHE A 59 3.64 -36.64 -2.69
C PHE A 59 2.96 -37.63 -3.62
N VAL A 60 2.06 -38.48 -3.11
CA VAL A 60 1.29 -39.40 -3.97
C VAL A 60 0.41 -38.60 -4.93
N LEU A 61 -0.27 -37.57 -4.45
CA LEU A 61 -1.11 -36.69 -5.27
C LEU A 61 -0.30 -35.90 -6.31
N GLU A 62 0.89 -35.42 -5.94
CA GLU A 62 1.85 -34.78 -6.86
C GLU A 62 2.30 -35.76 -7.95
N MET A 63 2.65 -37.00 -7.60
CA MET A 63 3.02 -38.04 -8.57
C MET A 63 1.88 -38.40 -9.53
N LEU A 64 0.62 -38.29 -9.08
CA LEU A 64 -0.57 -38.48 -9.90
C LEU A 64 -0.90 -37.24 -10.77
N GLY A 65 -0.18 -36.13 -10.60
CA GLY A 65 -0.40 -34.88 -11.32
C GLY A 65 -1.62 -34.09 -10.82
N VAL A 66 -2.17 -34.44 -9.66
CA VAL A 66 -3.33 -33.76 -9.06
C VAL A 66 -2.84 -32.68 -8.10
N TYR A 67 -2.17 -31.67 -8.66
CA TYR A 67 -1.45 -30.65 -7.87
C TYR A 67 -2.35 -29.80 -6.97
N GLU A 68 -3.61 -29.57 -7.38
CA GLU A 68 -4.56 -28.81 -6.56
C GLU A 68 -4.94 -29.58 -5.28
N GLU A 69 -5.13 -30.89 -5.36
CA GLU A 69 -5.41 -31.73 -4.18
C GLU A 69 -4.16 -31.89 -3.29
N ALA A 70 -2.97 -31.98 -3.90
CA ALA A 70 -1.71 -31.95 -3.16
C ALA A 70 -1.52 -30.62 -2.41
N LEU A 71 -1.89 -29.50 -3.03
CA LEU A 71 -1.86 -28.17 -2.41
C LEU A 71 -2.80 -28.08 -1.20
N VAL A 72 -4.00 -28.66 -1.29
CA VAL A 72 -4.94 -28.70 -0.15
C VAL A 72 -4.31 -29.34 1.07
N GLN A 73 -3.53 -30.42 0.90
CA GLN A 73 -2.83 -31.07 2.03
C GLN A 73 -1.85 -30.12 2.73
N TYR A 74 -1.09 -29.33 1.96
CA TYR A 74 -0.17 -28.34 2.53
C TYR A 74 -0.92 -27.14 3.15
N ASP A 75 -2.01 -26.69 2.55
CA ASP A 75 -2.87 -25.62 3.10
C ASP A 75 -3.51 -26.02 4.44
N GLU A 76 -3.92 -27.29 4.59
CA GLU A 76 -4.41 -27.81 5.86
C GLU A 76 -3.33 -27.87 6.93
N LEU A 77 -2.11 -28.29 6.56
CA LEU A 77 -0.96 -28.33 7.47
C LEU A 77 -0.58 -26.93 7.94
N ASP A 78 -0.59 -25.94 7.04
CA ASP A 78 -0.30 -24.53 7.32
C ASP A 78 -1.30 -23.96 8.33
N ALA A 79 -2.60 -24.17 8.08
CA ALA A 79 -3.69 -23.73 8.94
C ALA A 79 -3.63 -24.41 10.32
N LEU A 80 -3.37 -25.71 10.37
CA LEU A 80 -3.27 -26.46 11.61
C LEU A 80 -2.10 -25.98 12.46
N PHE A 81 -0.92 -25.76 11.87
CA PHE A 81 0.24 -25.24 12.60
C PHE A 81 -0.01 -23.82 13.11
N THR A 82 -0.58 -22.92 12.29
CA THR A 82 -0.96 -21.57 12.75
C THR A 82 -1.95 -21.63 13.90
N GLN A 83 -2.93 -22.54 13.88
CA GLN A 83 -3.86 -22.71 15.00
C GLN A 83 -3.15 -23.09 16.31
N PHE A 84 -2.15 -23.98 16.26
CA PHE A 84 -1.36 -24.33 17.44
C PHE A 84 -0.56 -23.12 17.96
N VAL A 85 0.07 -22.35 17.07
CA VAL A 85 0.83 -21.16 17.46
C VAL A 85 -0.07 -20.07 18.06
N LEU A 86 -1.26 -19.84 17.50
CA LEU A 86 -2.21 -18.87 18.04
C LEU A 86 -2.70 -19.25 19.45
N ASN A 87 -2.81 -20.55 19.73
CA ASN A 87 -3.24 -21.07 21.02
C ASN A 87 -2.09 -21.22 22.04
N PHE A 88 -0.86 -20.89 21.66
CA PHE A 88 0.33 -21.03 22.49
C PHE A 88 0.15 -20.39 23.88
N ASN A 89 -0.47 -19.21 23.95
CA ASN A 89 -0.66 -18.46 25.20
C ASN A 89 -1.99 -18.76 25.93
N LEU A 90 -2.81 -19.70 25.45
CA LEU A 90 -4.18 -19.91 25.93
C LEU A 90 -4.39 -21.21 26.74
N GLY A 91 -3.32 -21.99 26.99
CA GLY A 91 -3.41 -23.25 27.73
C GLY A 91 -2.07 -23.96 27.91
N GLU A 92 -2.09 -25.26 28.19
CA GLU A 92 -0.88 -26.09 28.24
C GLU A 92 -0.25 -26.17 26.85
N THR A 93 1.00 -25.71 26.75
CA THR A 93 1.78 -25.74 25.51
C THR A 93 2.23 -27.17 25.22
N PRO A 94 1.91 -27.75 24.05
CA PRO A 94 2.42 -29.07 23.70
C PRO A 94 3.95 -29.09 23.68
N ASP A 95 4.57 -30.14 24.24
CA ASP A 95 6.04 -30.25 24.32
C ASP A 95 6.70 -30.10 22.95
N TRP A 96 6.10 -30.66 21.90
CA TRP A 96 6.61 -30.56 20.54
C TRP A 96 6.64 -29.12 20.02
N LEU A 97 5.80 -28.21 20.55
CA LEU A 97 5.78 -26.81 20.11
C LEU A 97 6.93 -26.01 20.75
N THR A 98 7.41 -26.41 21.93
CA THR A 98 8.52 -25.74 22.60
C THR A 98 9.83 -25.81 21.79
N GLN A 99 10.00 -26.84 20.97
CA GLN A 99 11.17 -26.99 20.07
C GLN A 99 11.30 -25.83 19.08
N PHE A 100 10.19 -25.16 18.78
CA PHE A 100 10.12 -24.05 17.85
C PHE A 100 10.51 -22.70 18.49
N GLN A 101 10.73 -22.66 19.80
CA GLN A 101 11.12 -21.44 20.53
C GLN A 101 12.64 -21.19 20.53
N SER A 102 13.42 -22.07 19.89
CA SER A 102 14.87 -21.91 19.79
C SER A 102 15.25 -20.56 19.15
N PRO A 103 16.31 -19.88 19.62
CA PRO A 103 16.82 -18.65 18.99
C PRO A 103 17.04 -18.82 17.49
N LEU A 104 16.81 -17.74 16.73
CA LEU A 104 16.94 -17.77 15.28
C LEU A 104 18.41 -17.63 14.86
N ASP A 105 19.08 -18.77 14.67
CA ASP A 105 20.50 -18.84 14.26
C ASP A 105 20.73 -18.65 12.74
N SER A 106 19.66 -18.63 11.95
CA SER A 106 19.73 -18.41 10.49
C SER A 106 18.43 -17.88 9.94
N TRP A 107 18.55 -17.01 8.94
CA TRP A 107 17.43 -16.31 8.31
C TRP A 107 17.58 -16.30 6.79
N ASP A 108 17.97 -17.45 6.23
CA ASP A 108 17.94 -17.67 4.79
C ASP A 108 16.54 -17.36 4.25
N GLY A 109 16.49 -16.62 3.14
CA GLY A 109 15.23 -16.30 2.47
C GLY A 109 14.48 -17.54 2.02
N LEU A 110 13.21 -17.37 1.66
CA LEU A 110 12.48 -18.38 0.92
C LEU A 110 13.28 -18.78 -0.34
N SER A 111 13.36 -20.08 -0.60
CA SER A 111 13.94 -20.66 -1.82
C SER A 111 12.88 -21.54 -2.47
N ILE A 112 12.47 -21.19 -3.69
CA ILE A 112 11.42 -21.92 -4.40
C ILE A 112 12.10 -22.99 -5.25
N THR A 113 11.94 -24.24 -4.82
CA THR A 113 12.43 -25.39 -5.56
C THR A 113 11.24 -26.23 -6.02
N THR A 114 11.30 -26.72 -7.27
CA THR A 114 10.27 -27.62 -7.81
C THR A 114 10.36 -29.03 -7.21
N GLY A 115 11.54 -29.39 -6.69
CA GLY A 115 11.77 -30.64 -5.96
C GLY A 115 11.54 -30.53 -4.45
N VAL A 116 11.68 -31.67 -3.76
CA VAL A 116 11.65 -31.73 -2.29
C VAL A 116 13.02 -31.36 -1.73
N ASN A 117 13.07 -30.35 -0.85
CA ASN A 117 14.30 -30.05 -0.11
C ASN A 117 14.54 -31.11 0.97
N THR A 118 15.33 -32.12 0.62
CA THR A 118 15.62 -33.28 1.49
C THR A 118 16.36 -32.89 2.77
N LYS A 119 17.17 -31.83 2.74
CA LYS A 119 17.89 -31.35 3.92
C LYS A 119 16.92 -30.79 4.97
N GLU A 120 16.03 -29.90 4.55
CA GLU A 120 15.04 -29.31 5.45
C GLU A 120 14.01 -30.34 5.92
N ARG A 121 13.59 -31.25 5.03
CA ARG A 121 12.73 -32.37 5.42
C ARG A 121 13.37 -33.27 6.48
N ALA A 122 14.68 -33.55 6.37
CA ALA A 122 15.40 -34.32 7.38
C ALA A 122 15.48 -33.59 8.73
N ARG A 123 15.56 -32.25 8.74
CA ARG A 123 15.48 -31.46 9.98
C ARG A 123 14.11 -31.56 10.64
N ILE A 124 13.04 -31.55 9.84
CA ILE A 124 11.66 -31.74 10.35
C ILE A 124 11.55 -33.14 10.97
N GLN A 125 12.06 -34.18 10.31
CA GLN A 125 12.05 -35.55 10.82
C GLN A 125 12.85 -35.72 12.11
N ASN A 126 13.97 -35.02 12.24
CA ASN A 126 14.84 -35.07 13.42
C ASN A 126 14.46 -34.05 14.50
N ASN A 127 13.38 -33.27 14.32
CA ASN A 127 12.94 -32.22 15.24
C ASN A 127 14.01 -31.14 15.53
N THR A 128 14.80 -30.77 14.52
CA THR A 128 15.85 -29.74 14.62
C THR A 128 15.58 -28.50 13.76
N THR A 129 14.35 -28.35 13.27
CA THR A 129 13.93 -27.23 12.42
C THR A 129 13.46 -26.05 13.27
N SER A 130 13.85 -24.83 12.89
CA SER A 130 13.28 -23.61 13.46
C SER A 130 11.91 -23.30 12.83
N VAL A 131 11.12 -22.41 13.45
CA VAL A 131 9.82 -21.97 12.91
C VAL A 131 9.98 -21.43 11.50
N LEU A 132 11.01 -20.61 11.29
CA LEU A 132 11.24 -19.95 10.02
C LEU A 132 11.64 -20.95 8.93
N GLN A 133 12.49 -21.92 9.25
CA GLN A 133 12.87 -22.99 8.33
C GLN A 133 11.67 -23.87 7.95
N PHE A 134 10.88 -24.28 8.94
CA PHE A 134 9.67 -25.06 8.71
C PHE A 134 8.67 -24.29 7.82
N ARG A 135 8.42 -23.01 8.11
CA ARG A 135 7.53 -22.16 7.31
C ARG A 135 8.04 -21.95 5.89
N ASN A 136 9.35 -21.69 5.71
CA ASN A 136 9.97 -21.61 4.39
C ASN A 136 9.80 -22.92 3.61
N TYR A 137 10.01 -24.07 4.25
CA TYR A 137 9.83 -25.37 3.63
C TYR A 137 8.37 -25.55 3.17
N LEU A 138 7.41 -25.40 4.08
CA LEU A 138 5.99 -25.59 3.79
C LEU A 138 5.50 -24.64 2.68
N PHE A 139 5.84 -23.36 2.77
CA PHE A 139 5.43 -22.38 1.76
C PHE A 139 6.12 -22.64 0.41
N SER A 140 7.37 -23.11 0.38
CA SER A 140 8.01 -23.50 -0.88
C SER A 140 7.31 -24.68 -1.55
N ARG A 141 6.79 -25.64 -0.78
CA ARG A 141 5.97 -26.75 -1.30
C ARG A 141 4.62 -26.29 -1.83
N GLN A 142 3.93 -25.37 -1.13
CA GLN A 142 2.71 -24.73 -1.64
C GLN A 142 2.98 -23.99 -2.97
N CYS A 143 4.09 -23.23 -3.04
CA CYS A 143 4.52 -22.55 -4.26
C CYS A 143 4.79 -23.55 -5.37
N ALA A 144 5.50 -24.64 -5.11
CA ALA A 144 5.77 -25.68 -6.11
C ALA A 144 4.47 -26.25 -6.70
N MET A 145 3.47 -26.57 -5.86
CA MET A 145 2.17 -27.09 -6.33
C MET A 145 1.43 -26.08 -7.20
N LEU A 146 1.41 -24.80 -6.81
CA LEU A 146 0.81 -23.73 -7.61
C LEU A 146 1.53 -23.53 -8.95
N LEU A 147 2.86 -23.62 -8.97
CA LEU A 147 3.64 -23.49 -10.20
C LEU A 147 3.44 -24.69 -11.13
N TYR A 148 3.35 -25.91 -10.60
CA TYR A 148 2.96 -27.09 -11.38
C TYR A 148 1.54 -26.98 -11.94
N ALA A 149 0.62 -26.35 -11.21
CA ALA A 149 -0.73 -26.01 -11.67
C ALA A 149 -0.78 -24.77 -12.60
N ASN A 150 0.36 -24.19 -12.97
CA ASN A 150 0.48 -22.98 -13.80
C ASN A 150 -0.25 -21.74 -13.23
N LYS A 151 -0.18 -21.54 -11.91
CA LYS A 151 -0.84 -20.45 -11.16
C LYS A 151 0.17 -19.51 -10.45
N PRO A 152 1.07 -18.82 -11.18
CA PRO A 152 2.06 -17.91 -10.56
C PRO A 152 1.41 -16.70 -9.87
N SER A 153 0.21 -16.29 -10.28
CA SER A 153 -0.53 -15.19 -9.63
C SER A 153 -0.96 -15.52 -8.21
N GLU A 154 -1.36 -16.77 -7.93
CA GLU A 154 -1.74 -17.22 -6.60
C GLU A 154 -0.52 -17.30 -5.67
N VAL A 155 0.66 -17.64 -6.19
CA VAL A 155 1.93 -17.55 -5.45
C VAL A 155 2.17 -16.12 -4.96
N ALA A 156 2.08 -15.15 -5.88
CA ALA A 156 2.23 -13.74 -5.53
C ALA A 156 1.13 -13.24 -4.56
N GLU A 157 -0.12 -13.70 -4.73
CA GLU A 157 -1.24 -13.36 -3.85
C GLU A 157 -1.01 -13.82 -2.41
N ARG A 158 -0.53 -15.04 -2.22
CA ARG A 158 -0.31 -15.65 -0.90
C ARG A 158 0.94 -15.16 -0.17
N THR A 159 1.86 -14.50 -0.88
CA THR A 159 3.17 -14.10 -0.35
C THR A 159 3.09 -13.11 0.81
N LEU A 160 2.35 -12.00 0.68
CA LEU A 160 2.28 -11.01 1.77
C LEU A 160 1.60 -11.55 3.03
N PRO A 161 0.45 -12.26 2.95
CA PRO A 161 -0.12 -12.95 4.11
C PRO A 161 0.87 -13.91 4.78
N TYR A 162 1.58 -14.73 4.00
CA TYR A 162 2.61 -15.65 4.50
C TYR A 162 3.70 -14.91 5.29
N LEU A 163 4.29 -13.87 4.69
CA LEU A 163 5.39 -13.11 5.31
C LEU A 163 4.95 -12.46 6.63
N HIS A 164 3.79 -11.81 6.64
CA HIS A 164 3.25 -11.17 7.85
C HIS A 164 2.88 -12.17 8.94
N ASN A 165 2.30 -13.32 8.57
CA ASN A 165 1.94 -14.36 9.52
C ASN A 165 3.18 -14.96 10.18
N CYS A 166 4.24 -15.25 9.42
CA CYS A 166 5.48 -15.78 10.00
C CYS A 166 6.11 -14.80 11.01
N ILE A 167 6.16 -13.50 10.70
CA ILE A 167 6.67 -12.48 11.65
C ILE A 167 5.84 -12.47 12.93
N ARG A 168 4.50 -12.56 12.80
CA ARG A 168 3.61 -12.63 13.95
C ARG A 168 3.86 -13.90 14.77
N GLU A 169 4.03 -15.04 14.12
CA GLU A 169 4.26 -16.32 14.80
C GLU A 169 5.59 -16.36 15.53
N LEU A 170 6.67 -15.80 14.94
CA LEU A 170 7.94 -15.60 15.63
C LEU A 170 7.76 -14.77 16.92
N SER A 171 6.91 -13.73 16.87
CA SER A 171 6.61 -12.92 18.06
C SER A 171 5.70 -13.62 19.07
N LEU A 172 4.77 -14.48 18.63
CA LEU A 172 3.87 -15.23 19.53
C LEU A 172 4.59 -16.34 20.29
N LEU A 173 5.61 -16.94 19.68
CA LEU A 173 6.41 -18.01 20.27
C LEU A 173 7.59 -17.49 21.11
N ASP A 174 7.72 -16.17 21.26
CA ASP A 174 8.82 -15.51 21.97
C ASP A 174 10.22 -15.91 21.47
N VAL A 175 10.36 -16.11 20.16
CA VAL A 175 11.65 -16.47 19.54
C VAL A 175 12.61 -15.28 19.62
N SER A 176 13.83 -15.52 20.11
CA SER A 176 14.90 -14.52 20.08
C SER A 176 15.40 -14.31 18.64
N ILE A 177 15.33 -13.07 18.16
CA ILE A 177 15.67 -12.69 16.77
C ILE A 177 16.75 -11.61 16.79
N THR A 178 17.83 -11.82 16.04
CA THR A 178 18.88 -10.81 15.82
C THR A 178 18.30 -9.58 15.11
N GLN A 179 18.70 -8.38 15.52
CA GLN A 179 18.24 -7.14 14.92
C GLN A 179 18.52 -7.12 13.40
N GLY A 180 17.49 -6.83 12.60
CA GLY A 180 17.57 -6.85 11.14
C GLY A 180 17.39 -8.23 10.48
N ALA A 181 17.42 -9.34 11.22
CA ALA A 181 17.26 -10.68 10.65
C ALA A 181 15.89 -10.88 9.98
N SER A 182 14.81 -10.44 10.62
CA SER A 182 13.45 -10.53 10.05
C SER A 182 13.30 -9.67 8.79
N ALA A 183 13.86 -8.46 8.79
CA ALA A 183 13.85 -7.59 7.60
C ALA A 183 14.65 -8.21 6.45
N CYS A 184 15.79 -8.83 6.74
CA CYS A 184 16.61 -9.56 5.78
C CYS A 184 15.85 -10.74 5.16
N TRP A 185 15.27 -11.61 6.00
CA TRP A 185 14.47 -12.76 5.55
C TRP A 185 13.30 -12.33 4.66
N VAL A 186 12.53 -11.31 5.06
CA VAL A 186 11.43 -10.78 4.26
C VAL A 186 11.94 -10.27 2.92
N PHE A 187 13.01 -9.47 2.93
CA PHE A 187 13.58 -8.90 1.72
C PHE A 187 13.97 -9.98 0.71
N LEU A 188 14.72 -10.99 1.16
CA LEU A 188 15.16 -12.10 0.32
C LEU A 188 13.97 -12.91 -0.21
N SER A 189 12.99 -13.21 0.64
CA SER A 189 11.78 -13.95 0.26
C SER A 189 10.94 -13.21 -0.78
N CYS A 190 10.82 -11.88 -0.65
CA CYS A 190 10.17 -11.05 -1.66
C CYS A 190 10.89 -11.13 -3.01
N LEU A 191 12.24 -11.05 -3.03
CA LEU A 191 13.01 -11.12 -4.27
C LEU A 191 12.88 -12.48 -4.96
N GLU A 192 12.88 -13.57 -4.20
CA GLU A 192 12.69 -14.93 -4.75
C GLU A 192 11.34 -15.06 -5.47
N ILE A 193 10.25 -14.61 -4.83
CA ILE A 193 8.91 -14.66 -5.41
C ILE A 193 8.82 -13.79 -6.68
N LEU A 194 9.39 -12.58 -6.64
CA LEU A 194 9.38 -11.66 -7.77
C LEU A 194 10.14 -12.26 -8.96
N GLN A 195 11.34 -12.80 -8.74
CA GLN A 195 12.12 -13.49 -9.77
C GLN A 195 11.40 -14.72 -10.32
N THR A 196 10.72 -15.48 -9.45
CA THR A 196 9.92 -16.64 -9.86
C THR A 196 8.77 -16.24 -10.77
N CYS A 197 8.05 -15.16 -10.45
CA CYS A 197 6.97 -14.64 -11.28
C CYS A 197 7.48 -14.13 -12.64
N GLU A 198 8.66 -13.49 -12.68
CA GLU A 198 9.28 -12.98 -13.92
C GLU A 198 9.62 -14.06 -14.95
N ASN A 199 9.73 -15.33 -14.52
CA ASN A 199 9.92 -16.46 -15.44
C ASN A 199 8.66 -16.74 -16.29
N TYR A 200 7.49 -16.27 -15.87
CA TYR A 200 6.21 -16.44 -16.57
C TYR A 200 5.87 -15.21 -17.41
N LYS A 201 6.54 -15.07 -18.56
CA LYS A 201 6.52 -13.85 -19.40
C LYS A 201 5.30 -13.67 -20.29
N GLU A 202 4.39 -14.65 -20.34
CA GLU A 202 3.18 -14.53 -21.16
C GLU A 202 2.30 -13.40 -20.63
N THR A 203 1.73 -12.60 -21.54
CA THR A 203 1.00 -11.36 -21.21
C THR A 203 -0.14 -11.60 -20.22
N ILE A 204 -0.83 -12.75 -20.36
CA ILE A 204 -1.92 -13.19 -19.48
C ILE A 204 -1.41 -13.35 -18.03
N HIS A 205 -0.27 -14.01 -17.86
CA HIS A 205 0.34 -14.20 -16.54
C HIS A 205 0.82 -12.88 -15.97
N VAL A 206 1.49 -12.05 -16.76
CA VAL A 206 2.02 -10.74 -16.32
C VAL A 206 0.90 -9.85 -15.77
N GLU A 207 -0.23 -9.72 -16.47
CA GLU A 207 -1.36 -8.93 -15.97
C GLU A 207 -1.94 -9.50 -14.67
N SER A 208 -2.04 -10.83 -14.57
CA SER A 208 -2.63 -11.51 -13.41
C SER A 208 -1.81 -11.35 -12.13
N TYR A 209 -0.47 -11.52 -12.18
CA TYR A 209 0.37 -11.42 -10.99
C TYR A 209 0.76 -9.98 -10.66
N SER A 210 0.77 -9.05 -11.63
CA SER A 210 1.15 -7.65 -11.42
C SER A 210 0.36 -6.97 -10.30
N LYS A 211 -0.91 -7.35 -10.13
CA LYS A 211 -1.79 -6.87 -9.06
C LYS A 211 -1.23 -7.18 -7.66
N TYR A 212 -0.56 -8.32 -7.51
CA TYR A 212 -0.05 -8.84 -6.25
C TYR A 212 1.42 -8.49 -6.03
N THR A 213 2.24 -8.46 -7.10
CA THR A 213 3.66 -8.12 -7.00
C THR A 213 3.91 -6.66 -6.63
N ALA A 214 2.99 -5.73 -6.91
CA ALA A 214 3.14 -4.32 -6.49
C ALA A 214 3.32 -4.16 -4.97
N GLY A 215 2.58 -4.94 -4.18
CA GLY A 215 2.72 -4.96 -2.72
C GLY A 215 4.04 -5.60 -2.27
N ILE A 216 4.48 -6.65 -2.96
CA ILE A 216 5.74 -7.35 -2.68
C ILE A 216 6.94 -6.43 -2.94
N TRP A 217 6.95 -5.72 -4.08
CA TRP A 217 7.98 -4.70 -4.37
C TRP A 217 8.03 -3.61 -3.30
N ALA A 218 6.87 -3.10 -2.89
CA ALA A 218 6.78 -2.08 -1.86
C ALA A 218 7.31 -2.58 -0.51
N TYR A 219 7.00 -3.83 -0.15
CA TYR A 219 7.45 -4.42 1.11
C TYR A 219 8.96 -4.71 1.09
N ALA A 220 9.49 -5.22 -0.02
CA ALA A 220 10.94 -5.38 -0.22
C ALA A 220 11.68 -4.04 -0.08
N ARG A 221 11.17 -2.98 -0.74
CA ARG A 221 11.71 -1.62 -0.59
C ARG A 221 11.70 -1.17 0.88
N GLN A 222 10.58 -1.33 1.58
CA GLN A 222 10.46 -0.92 2.98
C GLN A 222 11.46 -1.67 3.87
N LYS A 223 11.65 -2.97 3.65
CA LYS A 223 12.63 -3.76 4.42
C LYS A 223 14.06 -3.42 4.08
N LEU A 224 14.35 -3.08 2.83
CA LEU A 224 15.66 -2.53 2.49
C LEU A 224 15.89 -1.19 3.20
N GLU A 225 14.90 -0.31 3.26
CA GLU A 225 14.99 0.96 4.01
C GLU A 225 15.29 0.74 5.49
N GLU A 226 14.59 -0.18 6.12
CA GLU A 226 14.80 -0.57 7.53
C GLU A 226 16.23 -1.05 7.74
N LEU A 227 16.74 -1.94 6.88
CA LEU A 227 18.13 -2.40 6.92
C LEU A 227 19.13 -1.26 6.67
N GLY A 228 18.81 -0.34 5.75
CA GLY A 228 19.61 0.83 5.47
C GLY A 228 19.75 1.77 6.67
N GLN A 229 18.65 2.01 7.38
CA GLN A 229 18.64 2.79 8.62
C GLN A 229 19.47 2.12 9.72
N LEU A 230 19.29 0.80 9.90
CA LEU A 230 20.04 0.01 10.87
C LEU A 230 21.55 0.02 10.60
N CYS A 231 21.96 -0.07 9.34
CA CYS A 231 23.36 -0.07 8.92
C CYS A 231 23.94 1.33 8.67
N GLY A 232 23.21 2.41 8.97
CA GLY A 232 23.69 3.79 8.79
C GLY A 232 23.93 4.20 7.34
N LEU A 233 23.22 3.58 6.39
CA LEU A 233 23.39 3.75 4.95
C LEU A 233 22.48 4.82 4.34
N MET A 234 21.58 5.41 5.14
CA MET A 234 20.67 6.44 4.64
C MET A 234 21.44 7.73 4.28
N PRO A 235 20.96 8.52 3.31
CA PRO A 235 21.64 9.75 2.92
C PRO A 235 21.79 10.72 4.10
N GLY A 236 22.96 11.33 4.22
CA GLY A 236 23.29 12.27 5.30
C GLY A 236 23.73 11.62 6.61
N GLN A 237 23.71 10.28 6.73
CA GLN A 237 24.25 9.57 7.88
C GLN A 237 25.74 9.25 7.69
N LYS A 238 26.49 9.24 8.80
CA LYS A 238 27.84 8.70 8.85
C LYS A 238 27.78 7.36 9.56
N GLN A 239 28.30 6.31 8.92
CA GLN A 239 28.31 4.97 9.51
C GLN A 239 29.18 4.93 10.76
N THR A 240 28.61 4.46 11.87
CA THR A 240 29.33 4.19 13.12
C THR A 240 29.91 2.77 13.13
N SER A 241 30.86 2.50 14.02
CA SER A 241 31.42 1.16 14.21
C SER A 241 30.35 0.13 14.59
N GLU A 242 29.37 0.52 15.40
CA GLU A 242 28.23 -0.32 15.78
C GLU A 242 27.36 -0.71 14.58
N GLN A 243 27.13 0.21 13.65
CA GLN A 243 26.35 -0.03 12.44
C GLN A 243 27.08 -0.96 11.45
N ILE A 244 28.42 -0.88 11.38
CA ILE A 244 29.24 -1.83 10.63
C ILE A 244 29.19 -3.21 11.28
N HIS A 245 29.27 -3.30 12.61
CA HIS A 245 29.12 -4.57 13.31
C HIS A 245 27.74 -5.20 13.08
N THR A 246 26.69 -4.37 13.05
CA THR A 246 25.31 -4.79 12.76
C THR A 246 25.21 -5.43 11.37
N SER A 247 25.83 -4.85 10.34
CA SER A 247 25.81 -5.44 9.00
C SER A 247 26.52 -6.79 8.95
N VAL A 248 27.66 -6.93 9.65
CA VAL A 248 28.37 -8.21 9.78
C VAL A 248 27.52 -9.26 10.51
N GLN A 249 26.84 -8.89 11.58
CA GLN A 249 25.91 -9.78 12.29
C GLN A 249 24.73 -10.21 11.41
N ILE A 250 24.19 -9.32 10.57
CA ILE A 250 23.13 -9.66 9.62
C ILE A 250 23.63 -10.67 8.56
N PHE A 251 24.89 -10.56 8.14
CA PHE A 251 25.45 -11.48 7.17
C PHE A 251 25.83 -12.85 7.74
N SER A 252 26.14 -12.96 9.03
CA SER A 252 26.56 -14.22 9.64
C SER A 252 25.44 -15.27 9.71
N GLY A 253 24.17 -14.85 9.75
CA GLY A 253 23.02 -15.76 9.73
C GLY A 253 22.53 -16.14 8.33
N LEU A 254 23.18 -15.68 7.26
CA LEU A 254 22.91 -16.08 5.88
C LEU A 254 23.85 -17.22 5.49
N ARG A 255 23.32 -18.43 5.36
CA ARG A 255 24.09 -19.67 5.17
C ARG A 255 24.33 -20.02 3.71
N GLU A 256 23.47 -19.57 2.79
CA GLU A 256 23.63 -19.83 1.36
C GLU A 256 24.45 -18.74 0.67
N GLU A 257 25.72 -19.03 0.34
CA GLU A 257 26.63 -18.05 -0.24
C GLU A 257 26.37 -17.72 -1.72
N TYR A 258 25.61 -18.55 -2.46
CA TYR A 258 25.51 -18.50 -3.93
C TYR A 258 24.13 -18.12 -4.49
N ALA A 259 23.18 -17.69 -3.65
CA ALA A 259 21.89 -17.23 -4.14
C ALA A 259 21.98 -15.77 -4.62
N LYS A 260 21.57 -15.50 -5.87
CA LYS A 260 21.56 -14.14 -6.45
C LYS A 260 20.88 -13.07 -5.55
N PRO A 261 19.75 -13.35 -4.86
CA PRO A 261 19.16 -12.39 -3.93
C PRO A 261 20.08 -12.00 -2.76
N ILE A 262 20.86 -12.95 -2.25
CA ILE A 262 21.80 -12.74 -1.13
C ILE A 262 22.97 -11.88 -1.59
N GLU A 263 23.52 -12.14 -2.77
CA GLU A 263 24.54 -11.28 -3.36
C GLU A 263 24.02 -9.84 -3.56
N LYS A 264 22.79 -9.70 -4.08
CA LYS A 264 22.15 -8.38 -4.27
C LYS A 264 22.01 -7.63 -2.94
N LEU A 265 21.63 -8.33 -1.86
CA LEU A 265 21.53 -7.75 -0.53
C LEU A 265 22.89 -7.36 0.05
N LYS A 266 23.87 -8.27 0.02
CA LYS A 266 25.24 -8.00 0.51
C LYS A 266 25.85 -6.79 -0.20
N LYS A 267 25.63 -6.70 -1.52
CA LYS A 267 26.06 -5.56 -2.33
C LYS A 267 25.35 -4.27 -1.90
N ALA A 268 24.02 -4.30 -1.75
CA ALA A 268 23.24 -3.14 -1.33
C ALA A 268 23.66 -2.61 0.05
N LEU A 269 24.01 -3.50 1.00
CA LEU A 269 24.41 -3.11 2.35
C LEU A 269 25.92 -2.82 2.51
N SER A 270 26.69 -2.89 1.42
CA SER A 270 28.15 -2.67 1.47
C SER A 270 28.54 -1.20 1.60
N CYS A 271 27.81 -0.29 0.94
CA CYS A 271 28.09 1.14 0.99
C CYS A 271 26.84 1.99 0.69
N PRO A 272 26.80 3.27 1.12
CA PRO A 272 25.64 4.14 0.93
C PRO A 272 25.25 4.35 -0.54
N GLN A 273 26.22 4.32 -1.46
CA GLN A 273 25.98 4.51 -2.89
C GLN A 273 25.22 3.32 -3.50
N GLU A 274 25.65 2.09 -3.21
CA GLU A 274 24.97 0.89 -3.72
C GLU A 274 23.61 0.69 -3.04
N PHE A 275 23.52 1.00 -1.74
CA PHE A 275 22.26 1.06 -1.03
C PHE A 275 21.26 1.98 -1.75
N SER A 276 21.67 3.22 -2.01
CA SER A 276 20.83 4.23 -2.66
C SER A 276 20.38 3.77 -4.04
N LYS A 277 21.30 3.20 -4.83
CA LYS A 277 20.99 2.65 -6.15
C LYS A 277 19.92 1.56 -6.05
N GLN A 278 20.12 0.58 -5.17
CA GLN A 278 19.20 -0.54 -5.03
C GLN A 278 17.83 -0.12 -4.49
N TYR A 279 17.82 0.80 -3.52
CA TYR A 279 16.61 1.36 -2.96
C TYR A 279 15.79 2.12 -4.02
N LEU A 280 16.44 2.94 -4.84
CA LEU A 280 15.77 3.67 -5.93
C LEU A 280 15.25 2.72 -7.01
N GLU A 281 16.00 1.70 -7.42
CA GLU A 281 15.56 0.68 -8.38
C GLU A 281 14.27 -0.03 -7.91
N LEU A 282 14.27 -0.52 -6.66
CA LEU A 282 13.07 -1.16 -6.08
C LEU A 282 11.88 -0.21 -6.00
N SER A 283 12.16 1.06 -5.72
CA SER A 283 11.14 2.10 -5.64
C SER A 283 10.50 2.40 -6.98
N GLU A 284 11.31 2.50 -8.04
CA GLU A 284 10.84 2.71 -9.40
C GLU A 284 10.00 1.53 -9.88
N LEU A 285 10.44 0.30 -9.61
CA LEU A 285 9.69 -0.92 -9.91
C LEU A 285 8.35 -0.92 -9.16
N ALA A 286 8.34 -0.70 -7.84
CA ALA A 286 7.12 -0.62 -7.04
C ALA A 286 6.15 0.46 -7.57
N MET A 287 6.62 1.67 -7.83
CA MET A 287 5.81 2.75 -8.40
C MET A 287 5.28 2.41 -9.78
N GLY A 288 6.13 1.87 -10.64
CA GLY A 288 5.81 1.47 -12.00
C GLY A 288 4.68 0.44 -12.00
N THR A 289 4.82 -0.61 -11.19
CA THR A 289 3.78 -1.65 -11.06
C THR A 289 2.49 -1.06 -10.50
N TYR A 290 2.53 -0.21 -9.45
CA TYR A 290 1.32 0.44 -8.93
C TYR A 290 0.61 1.31 -9.97
N LYS A 291 1.35 2.08 -10.78
CA LYS A 291 0.78 2.88 -11.87
C LYS A 291 0.16 2.00 -12.95
N HIS A 292 0.86 0.93 -13.33
CA HIS A 292 0.41 -0.04 -14.33
C HIS A 292 -0.93 -0.68 -13.94
N ILE A 293 -1.08 -1.12 -12.69
CA ILE A 293 -2.33 -1.73 -12.19
C ILE A 293 -3.40 -0.71 -11.79
N GLY A 294 -3.25 0.57 -12.13
CA GLY A 294 -4.24 1.62 -11.84
C GLY A 294 -4.32 2.08 -10.38
N ARG A 295 -3.40 1.66 -9.51
CA ARG A 295 -3.27 2.08 -8.09
C ARG A 295 -2.34 3.28 -7.94
N VAL A 296 -2.63 4.34 -8.68
CA VAL A 296 -1.92 5.63 -8.67
C VAL A 296 -1.80 6.23 -7.26
N ARG A 297 -2.80 6.12 -6.38
CA ARG A 297 -2.70 6.61 -4.98
C ARG A 297 -1.51 6.01 -4.24
N SER A 298 -1.36 4.68 -4.32
CA SER A 298 -0.22 3.97 -3.72
C SER A 298 1.10 4.42 -4.34
N ALA A 299 1.15 4.62 -5.67
CA ALA A 299 2.32 5.17 -6.33
C ALA A 299 2.65 6.61 -5.87
N ARG A 300 1.64 7.47 -5.62
CA ARG A 300 1.86 8.84 -5.12
C ARG A 300 2.31 8.85 -3.66
N SER A 301 1.74 7.99 -2.82
CA SER A 301 2.19 7.81 -1.44
C SER A 301 3.66 7.38 -1.39
N LEU A 302 4.05 6.39 -2.20
CA LEU A 302 5.45 5.96 -2.27
C LEU A 302 6.34 7.07 -2.85
N GLY A 303 5.86 7.81 -3.85
CA GLY A 303 6.55 8.99 -4.38
C GLY A 303 6.81 10.06 -3.32
N TYR A 304 5.88 10.27 -2.39
CA TYR A 304 6.08 11.17 -1.25
C TYR A 304 7.25 10.73 -0.36
N ASP A 305 7.38 9.43 -0.09
CA ASP A 305 8.53 8.92 0.67
C ASP A 305 9.84 9.02 -0.11
N LEU A 306 9.82 8.80 -1.44
CA LEU A 306 10.99 9.12 -2.28
C LEU A 306 11.36 10.59 -2.22
N ALA A 307 10.40 11.49 -2.11
CA ALA A 307 10.72 12.90 -2.01
C ALA A 307 11.55 13.22 -0.76
N LYS A 308 11.26 12.58 0.38
CA LYS A 308 12.08 12.69 1.59
C LYS A 308 13.50 12.18 1.34
N PHE A 309 13.63 11.06 0.63
CA PHE A 309 14.92 10.48 0.28
C PHE A 309 15.74 11.41 -0.64
N TYR A 310 15.16 11.90 -1.74
CA TYR A 310 15.83 12.85 -2.63
C TYR A 310 16.19 14.16 -1.92
N TRP A 311 15.32 14.63 -1.03
CA TRP A 311 15.60 15.81 -0.21
C TRP A 311 16.83 15.58 0.68
N SER A 312 16.99 14.40 1.28
CA SER A 312 18.16 14.05 2.08
C SER A 312 19.46 13.92 1.27
N ILE A 313 19.38 13.61 -0.02
CA ILE A 313 20.52 13.62 -0.96
C ILE A 313 20.87 15.06 -1.40
N GLY A 314 19.93 16.00 -1.27
CA GLY A 314 20.06 17.38 -1.73
C GLY A 314 19.51 17.62 -3.13
N ASP A 315 18.87 16.63 -3.77
CA ASP A 315 18.14 16.82 -5.02
C ASP A 315 16.72 17.33 -4.73
N TYR A 316 16.65 18.63 -4.42
CA TYR A 316 15.39 19.29 -4.09
C TYR A 316 14.44 19.39 -5.28
N ALA A 317 14.95 19.31 -6.53
CA ALA A 317 14.15 19.46 -7.73
C ALA A 317 13.27 18.22 -7.97
N THR A 318 13.85 17.02 -7.90
CA THR A 318 13.09 15.77 -8.02
C THR A 318 12.15 15.57 -6.83
N ALA A 319 12.61 15.89 -5.61
CA ALA A 319 11.77 15.88 -4.41
C ALA A 319 10.52 16.76 -4.57
N THR A 320 10.69 17.98 -5.07
CA THR A 320 9.57 18.92 -5.32
C THR A 320 8.57 18.34 -6.32
N SER A 321 9.03 17.71 -7.40
CA SER A 321 8.15 17.07 -8.40
C SER A 321 7.29 15.97 -7.79
N PHE A 322 7.88 15.11 -6.95
CA PHE A 322 7.14 14.06 -6.25
C PHE A 322 6.12 14.64 -5.25
N LEU A 323 6.51 15.65 -4.48
CA LEU A 323 5.62 16.29 -3.50
C LEU A 323 4.45 17.02 -4.16
N GLN A 324 4.67 17.74 -5.26
CA GLN A 324 3.58 18.40 -6.02
C GLN A 324 2.54 17.39 -6.51
N ASN A 325 3.03 16.26 -7.04
CA ASN A 325 2.18 15.18 -7.50
C ASN A 325 1.38 14.52 -6.36
N ALA A 326 1.98 14.39 -5.18
CA ALA A 326 1.31 13.86 -3.99
C ALA A 326 0.28 14.86 -3.45
N LEU A 327 0.63 16.14 -3.34
CA LEU A 327 -0.28 17.20 -2.88
C LEU A 327 -1.54 17.26 -3.76
N LEU A 328 -1.38 17.29 -5.08
CA LEU A 328 -2.51 17.29 -6.01
C LEU A 328 -3.42 16.07 -5.82
N CYS A 329 -2.83 14.90 -5.57
CA CYS A 329 -3.58 13.68 -5.28
C CYS A 329 -4.38 13.81 -3.97
N TYR A 330 -3.76 14.33 -2.91
CA TYR A 330 -4.38 14.49 -1.60
C TYR A 330 -5.49 15.54 -1.61
N GLU A 331 -5.31 16.65 -2.31
CA GLU A 331 -6.34 17.70 -2.46
C GLU A 331 -7.56 17.18 -3.22
N GLN A 332 -7.36 16.52 -4.37
CA GLN A 332 -8.46 15.97 -5.17
C GLN A 332 -9.23 14.85 -4.46
N ASP A 333 -8.56 14.10 -3.58
CA ASP A 333 -9.15 13.03 -2.80
C ASP A 333 -9.57 13.46 -1.38
N GLY A 334 -9.47 14.75 -1.04
CA GLY A 334 -9.92 15.27 0.25
C GLY A 334 -9.10 14.82 1.48
N TRP A 335 -7.87 14.33 1.29
CA TRP A 335 -6.95 13.96 2.37
C TRP A 335 -6.28 15.19 2.98
N LYS A 336 -7.05 16.03 3.67
CA LYS A 336 -6.61 17.35 4.11
C LYS A 336 -5.35 17.34 5.00
N GLN A 337 -5.26 16.39 5.93
CA GLN A 337 -4.09 16.23 6.81
C GLN A 337 -2.81 15.86 6.03
N LEU A 338 -2.93 14.95 5.05
CA LEU A 338 -1.80 14.58 4.19
C LEU A 338 -1.39 15.73 3.26
N ALA A 339 -2.37 16.49 2.75
CA ALA A 339 -2.12 17.70 1.98
C ALA A 339 -1.37 18.75 2.81
N ALA A 340 -1.79 18.99 4.05
CA ALA A 340 -1.12 19.91 4.97
C ALA A 340 0.35 19.54 5.19
N GLY A 341 0.64 18.27 5.48
CA GLY A 341 2.01 17.78 5.60
C GLY A 341 2.83 17.96 4.31
N ALA A 342 2.22 17.70 3.14
CA ALA A 342 2.87 17.89 1.85
C ALA A 342 3.18 19.36 1.54
N ARG A 343 2.30 20.29 1.93
CA ARG A 343 2.55 21.74 1.79
C ARG A 343 3.77 22.18 2.59
N LEU A 344 3.90 21.72 3.83
CA LEU A 344 5.06 22.03 4.68
C LEU A 344 6.39 21.58 4.03
N HIS A 345 6.47 20.34 3.54
CA HIS A 345 7.67 19.86 2.86
C HIS A 345 7.93 20.56 1.52
N LEU A 346 6.89 20.95 0.79
CA LEU A 346 7.03 21.75 -0.44
C LEU A 346 7.59 23.13 -0.16
N ALA A 347 7.10 23.82 0.88
CA ALA A 347 7.62 25.13 1.26
C ALA A 347 9.12 25.05 1.57
N GLN A 348 9.54 24.05 2.36
CA GLN A 348 10.96 23.81 2.64
C GLN A 348 11.77 23.54 1.37
N SER A 349 11.21 22.79 0.43
CA SER A 349 11.87 22.48 -0.85
C SER A 349 12.02 23.71 -1.74
N TYR A 350 10.99 24.56 -1.85
CA TYR A 350 11.06 25.81 -2.62
C TYR A 350 12.05 26.80 -2.02
N LEU A 351 12.12 26.89 -0.69
CA LEU A 351 13.11 27.71 0.00
C LEU A 351 14.54 27.26 -0.33
N LYS A 352 14.80 25.95 -0.33
CA LYS A 352 16.13 25.39 -0.69
C LYS A 352 16.49 25.56 -2.16
N LEU A 353 15.49 25.53 -3.06
CA LEU A 353 15.68 25.81 -4.48
C LEU A 353 15.85 27.32 -4.79
N GLY A 354 15.56 28.20 -3.84
CA GLY A 354 15.58 29.66 -4.05
C GLY A 354 14.39 30.19 -4.87
N ASP A 355 13.35 29.39 -5.10
CA ASP A 355 12.14 29.84 -5.81
C ASP A 355 11.22 30.60 -4.85
N MET A 356 11.55 31.87 -4.62
CA MET A 356 10.87 32.73 -3.64
C MET A 356 9.40 32.98 -3.99
N LEU A 357 9.05 32.99 -5.28
CA LEU A 357 7.66 33.12 -5.74
C LEU A 357 6.82 31.92 -5.30
N LYS A 358 7.29 30.70 -5.59
CA LYS A 358 6.56 29.48 -5.19
C LYS A 358 6.59 29.27 -3.68
N TYR A 359 7.69 29.64 -3.02
CA TYR A 359 7.78 29.61 -1.56
C TYR A 359 6.76 30.53 -0.90
N ALA A 360 6.69 31.81 -1.30
CA ALA A 360 5.71 32.75 -0.74
C ALA A 360 4.26 32.30 -0.96
N LYS A 361 3.95 31.77 -2.15
CA LYS A 361 2.64 31.17 -2.45
C LYS A 361 2.32 29.97 -1.56
N MET A 362 3.29 29.10 -1.35
CA MET A 362 3.10 27.92 -0.49
C MET A 362 2.93 28.32 0.98
N CYS A 363 3.71 29.29 1.47
CA CYS A 363 3.54 29.85 2.81
C CYS A 363 2.15 30.46 3.03
N LEU A 364 1.61 31.17 2.02
CA LEU A 364 0.23 31.66 2.05
C LEU A 364 -0.78 30.50 2.14
N SER A 365 -0.64 29.47 1.28
CA SER A 365 -1.50 28.27 1.33
C SER A 365 -1.43 27.54 2.68
N ILE A 366 -0.25 27.47 3.29
CA ILE A 366 -0.06 26.91 4.64
C ILE A 366 -0.77 27.75 5.71
N ALA A 367 -0.63 29.08 5.67
CA ALA A 367 -1.31 29.98 6.61
C ALA A 367 -2.83 29.81 6.58
N CYS A 368 -3.39 29.50 5.40
CA CYS A 368 -4.81 29.26 5.19
C CYS A 368 -5.27 27.81 5.47
N THR A 369 -4.37 26.90 5.82
CA THR A 369 -4.71 25.48 6.04
C THR A 369 -5.27 25.28 7.46
N SER A 370 -6.58 25.00 7.59
CA SER A 370 -7.27 24.82 8.87
C SER A 370 -6.83 23.62 9.69
N GLU A 371 -6.24 22.61 9.05
CA GLU A 371 -5.77 21.38 9.69
C GLU A 371 -4.48 21.57 10.51
N LEU A 372 -3.78 22.68 10.32
CA LEU A 372 -2.55 23.01 11.03
C LEU A 372 -2.84 23.87 12.25
N ASP A 373 -1.96 23.78 13.24
CA ASP A 373 -2.03 24.60 14.44
C ASP A 373 -1.82 26.10 14.11
N LEU A 374 -2.42 26.96 14.94
CA LEU A 374 -2.36 28.40 14.74
C LEU A 374 -0.92 28.93 14.72
N THR A 375 -0.02 28.36 15.53
CA THR A 375 1.38 28.79 15.61
C THR A 375 2.10 28.57 14.27
N THR A 376 1.95 27.39 13.68
CA THR A 376 2.51 27.07 12.35
C THR A 376 1.92 27.98 11.27
N ARG A 377 0.61 28.24 11.31
CA ARG A 377 -0.07 29.13 10.35
C ARG A 377 0.44 30.57 10.44
N LEU A 378 0.58 31.11 11.65
CA LEU A 378 1.11 32.46 11.90
C LEU A 378 2.57 32.58 11.43
N LYS A 379 3.42 31.61 11.77
CA LYS A 379 4.82 31.59 11.34
C LYS A 379 4.95 31.70 9.83
N HIS A 380 4.21 30.89 9.07
CA HIS A 380 4.30 30.91 7.61
C HIS A 380 3.65 32.16 6.99
N TYR A 381 2.63 32.74 7.64
CA TYR A 381 2.10 34.03 7.24
C TYR A 381 3.16 35.15 7.36
N GLU A 382 3.94 35.18 8.45
CA GLU A 382 5.05 36.12 8.62
C GLU A 382 6.18 35.89 7.62
N GLU A 383 6.56 34.63 7.37
CA GLU A 383 7.57 34.27 6.35
C GLU A 383 7.15 34.75 4.95
N MET A 384 5.87 34.62 4.60
CA MET A 384 5.32 35.12 3.34
C MET A 384 5.41 36.64 3.26
N LYS A 385 5.00 37.38 4.30
CA LYS A 385 5.15 38.84 4.36
C LYS A 385 6.61 39.27 4.22
N LYS A 386 7.51 38.65 4.97
CA LYS A 386 8.95 38.91 4.91
C LYS A 386 9.48 38.71 3.48
N THR A 387 9.11 37.60 2.85
CA THR A 387 9.53 37.27 1.49
C THR A 387 9.07 38.33 0.48
N LEU A 388 7.82 38.78 0.57
CA LEU A 388 7.27 39.83 -0.31
C LEU A 388 7.98 41.17 -0.11
N THR A 389 8.21 41.59 1.14
CA THR A 389 8.90 42.83 1.47
C THR A 389 10.36 42.83 1.01
N THR A 390 11.05 41.69 1.09
CA THR A 390 12.44 41.56 0.62
C THR A 390 12.53 41.47 -0.90
N ALA A 391 11.63 40.75 -1.56
CA ALA A 391 11.71 40.53 -3.00
C ALA A 391 11.27 41.74 -3.84
N GLN A 392 10.36 42.58 -3.33
CA GLN A 392 9.77 43.74 -4.01
C GLN A 392 9.57 43.52 -5.52
N PRO A 393 8.78 42.50 -5.92
CA PRO A 393 8.72 42.08 -7.30
C PRO A 393 8.04 43.14 -8.19
N ASP A 394 8.70 43.46 -9.31
CA ASP A 394 8.16 44.28 -10.38
C ASP A 394 8.14 43.48 -11.70
N PRO A 395 6.97 43.10 -12.24
CA PRO A 395 5.62 43.38 -11.73
C PRO A 395 5.26 42.56 -10.47
N PRO A 396 4.24 43.00 -9.70
CA PRO A 396 3.77 42.28 -8.52
C PRO A 396 3.41 40.83 -8.81
N TRP A 397 3.77 39.93 -7.88
CA TRP A 397 3.43 38.53 -7.99
C TRP A 397 1.92 38.30 -7.91
N THR A 398 1.38 37.55 -8.88
CA THR A 398 -0.04 37.21 -8.95
C THR A 398 -0.27 35.74 -8.65
N GLY A 399 -1.39 35.42 -7.98
CA GLY A 399 -1.78 34.07 -7.60
C GLY A 399 -3.29 33.94 -7.40
N THR A 400 -3.81 32.73 -7.53
CA THR A 400 -5.22 32.42 -7.23
C THR A 400 -5.44 32.32 -5.73
N LEU A 401 -6.48 32.97 -5.21
CA LEU A 401 -6.83 33.00 -3.79
C LEU A 401 -7.74 31.83 -3.37
N THR A 402 -7.75 30.72 -4.11
CA THR A 402 -8.64 29.57 -3.87
C THR A 402 -8.52 28.97 -2.48
N ASP A 403 -7.31 29.01 -1.91
CA ASP A 403 -7.07 28.48 -0.56
C ASP A 403 -7.37 29.51 0.54
N CYS A 404 -7.47 30.80 0.19
CA CYS A 404 -7.60 31.89 1.16
C CYS A 404 -9.05 32.25 1.47
N LEU A 405 -9.92 32.18 0.45
CA LEU A 405 -11.31 32.63 0.53
C LEU A 405 -12.24 31.52 0.04
N THR A 406 -13.21 31.14 0.86
CA THR A 406 -14.38 30.36 0.42
C THR A 406 -15.52 31.30 0.14
N LEU A 407 -16.11 31.21 -1.04
CA LEU A 407 -17.31 31.96 -1.38
C LEU A 407 -18.53 31.28 -0.76
N LEU A 408 -19.22 32.00 0.14
CA LEU A 408 -20.40 31.52 0.86
C LEU A 408 -21.69 31.88 0.13
N ASP A 409 -21.84 33.15 -0.24
CA ASP A 409 -23.03 33.66 -0.94
C ASP A 409 -22.68 34.80 -1.91
N VAL A 410 -23.54 35.02 -2.91
CA VAL A 410 -23.44 36.14 -3.84
C VAL A 410 -24.84 36.72 -4.04
N ASP A 411 -25.01 37.97 -3.61
CA ASP A 411 -26.21 38.75 -3.91
C ASP A 411 -25.88 39.78 -5.01
N ILE A 412 -26.75 39.87 -6.02
CA ILE A 412 -26.57 40.74 -7.18
C ILE A 412 -27.80 41.62 -7.29
N GLN A 413 -27.60 42.92 -7.15
CA GLN A 413 -28.62 43.94 -7.23
C GLN A 413 -28.42 44.76 -8.51
N VAL A 414 -29.44 44.75 -9.36
CA VAL A 414 -29.49 45.54 -10.60
C VAL A 414 -30.51 46.65 -10.40
N ASP A 415 -30.05 47.89 -10.38
CA ASP A 415 -30.93 49.05 -10.18
C ASP A 415 -31.85 49.23 -11.40
N PRO A 416 -33.19 49.19 -11.23
CA PRO A 416 -34.13 49.38 -12.34
C PRO A 416 -33.95 50.77 -12.96
N GLY A 417 -33.46 50.83 -14.20
CA GLY A 417 -33.25 52.08 -14.95
C GLY A 417 -31.83 52.66 -14.86
N SER A 418 -30.88 51.99 -14.20
CA SER A 418 -29.47 52.39 -14.18
C SER A 418 -28.58 51.31 -14.83
N THR A 419 -27.42 51.71 -15.36
CA THR A 419 -26.39 50.77 -15.85
C THR A 419 -25.48 50.26 -14.72
N LYS A 420 -25.77 50.58 -13.46
CA LYS A 420 -25.01 50.12 -12.29
C LYS A 420 -25.53 48.76 -11.84
N VAL A 421 -24.58 47.84 -11.71
CA VAL A 421 -24.78 46.51 -11.10
C VAL A 421 -23.95 46.49 -9.83
N THR A 422 -24.59 46.20 -8.70
CA THR A 422 -23.93 46.01 -7.42
C THR A 422 -23.93 44.52 -7.11
N ALA A 423 -22.77 43.95 -6.78
CA ALA A 423 -22.67 42.57 -6.32
C ALA A 423 -22.00 42.54 -4.95
N THR A 424 -22.65 41.89 -4.00
CA THR A 424 -22.15 41.66 -2.64
C THR A 424 -21.76 40.19 -2.52
N PHE A 425 -20.51 39.96 -2.13
CA PHE A 425 -19.93 38.63 -1.99
C PHE A 425 -19.69 38.34 -0.51
N ASP A 426 -20.35 37.31 0.01
CA ASP A 426 -20.07 36.80 1.35
C ASP A 426 -18.95 35.76 1.21
N VAL A 427 -17.82 36.03 1.86
CA VAL A 427 -16.63 35.18 1.80
C VAL A 427 -16.16 34.85 3.21
N GLU A 428 -15.72 33.62 3.43
CA GLU A 428 -15.03 33.20 4.65
C GLU A 428 -13.52 33.22 4.42
N CYS A 429 -12.80 33.93 5.29
CA CYS A 429 -11.38 34.13 5.20
C CYS A 429 -10.60 33.15 6.07
N HIS A 430 -9.73 32.37 5.44
CA HIS A 430 -8.92 31.37 6.12
C HIS A 430 -7.60 31.93 6.66
N LEU A 431 -7.33 33.22 6.47
CA LEU A 431 -6.12 33.85 7.00
C LEU A 431 -6.18 33.88 8.54
N PRO A 432 -5.05 33.66 9.21
CA PRO A 432 -5.02 33.60 10.67
C PRO A 432 -5.08 34.98 11.34
N VAL A 433 -4.92 36.07 10.58
CA VAL A 433 -4.88 37.46 11.08
C VAL A 433 -5.49 38.45 10.11
N ASP A 434 -5.87 39.62 10.62
CA ASP A 434 -6.32 40.76 9.85
C ASP A 434 -5.29 41.14 8.79
N THR A 435 -5.73 41.16 7.53
CA THR A 435 -4.85 41.39 6.39
C THR A 435 -5.36 42.52 5.53
N HIS A 436 -4.57 43.60 5.45
CA HIS A 436 -4.87 44.71 4.56
C HIS A 436 -4.54 44.34 3.11
N VAL A 437 -5.53 44.39 2.24
CA VAL A 437 -5.44 44.09 0.82
C VAL A 437 -5.68 45.38 0.04
N SER A 438 -4.70 45.79 -0.76
CA SER A 438 -4.79 47.01 -1.56
C SER A 438 -5.90 46.94 -2.61
N ILE A 439 -6.02 45.81 -3.30
CA ILE A 439 -7.00 45.60 -4.36
C ILE A 439 -7.49 44.14 -4.33
N ILE A 440 -8.81 43.96 -4.31
CA ILE A 440 -9.46 42.68 -4.61
C ILE A 440 -10.26 42.85 -5.89
N SER A 441 -10.10 41.94 -6.84
CA SER A 441 -10.85 41.93 -8.09
C SER A 441 -11.57 40.61 -8.32
N ALA A 442 -12.82 40.69 -8.78
CA ALA A 442 -13.65 39.55 -9.14
C ALA A 442 -14.10 39.69 -10.60
N ALA A 443 -13.72 38.74 -11.45
CA ALA A 443 -14.19 38.70 -12.84
C ALA A 443 -15.41 37.78 -12.95
N ILE A 444 -16.45 38.26 -13.66
CA ILE A 444 -17.63 37.47 -13.99
C ILE A 444 -17.44 36.93 -15.41
N SER A 445 -17.33 35.61 -15.54
CA SER A 445 -17.32 34.97 -16.86
C SER A 445 -18.69 34.34 -17.11
N HIS A 446 -19.27 34.60 -18.28
CA HIS A 446 -20.48 33.92 -18.71
C HIS A 446 -20.12 32.47 -18.96
N HIS A 447 -20.65 31.54 -18.16
CA HIS A 447 -20.44 30.11 -18.37
C HIS A 447 -21.26 29.69 -19.59
N GLY A 448 -20.73 29.97 -20.79
CA GLY A 448 -21.36 29.58 -22.04
C GLY A 448 -21.50 28.07 -22.08
N THR A 449 -22.74 27.58 -22.06
CA THR A 449 -23.05 26.23 -22.49
C THR A 449 -22.59 26.11 -23.93
N LYS A 450 -21.44 25.47 -24.17
CA LYS A 450 -21.13 24.90 -25.48
C LYS A 450 -22.14 23.78 -25.74
N ASN A 451 -23.33 24.18 -26.19
CA ASN A 451 -24.31 23.41 -26.97
C ASN A 451 -25.57 24.27 -27.17
N GLU A 452 -25.48 25.29 -28.02
CA GLU A 452 -26.69 25.81 -28.66
C GLU A 452 -27.06 24.90 -29.83
N LYS A 453 -27.93 23.92 -29.58
CA LYS A 453 -28.98 23.58 -30.54
C LYS A 453 -30.27 24.19 -30.00
N ARG A 454 -30.81 25.12 -30.78
CA ARG A 454 -32.10 25.79 -30.62
C ARG A 454 -33.18 24.83 -30.12
N HIS A 455 -33.88 25.18 -29.04
CA HIS A 455 -35.34 25.12 -29.04
C HIS A 455 -35.96 26.06 -27.99
N ARG A 456 -37.15 26.53 -28.35
CA ARG A 456 -37.99 27.60 -27.81
C ARG A 456 -38.43 27.47 -26.35
N ASP A 457 -38.64 28.66 -25.78
CA ASP A 457 -39.64 29.11 -24.80
C ASP A 457 -40.15 28.15 -23.72
N SER A 458 -39.90 28.52 -22.46
CA SER A 458 -40.98 28.70 -21.48
C SER A 458 -40.45 29.34 -20.17
N SER A 459 -40.98 30.51 -19.86
CA SER A 459 -41.39 31.02 -18.54
C SER A 459 -40.44 30.92 -17.34
N GLU A 460 -40.14 32.12 -16.83
CA GLU A 460 -39.74 32.47 -15.47
C GLU A 460 -40.12 31.45 -14.39
N ASN A 461 -39.12 31.06 -13.60
CA ASN A 461 -39.34 30.88 -12.18
C ASN A 461 -38.03 31.08 -11.42
N ASN A 462 -38.03 32.12 -10.58
CA ASN A 462 -37.06 32.36 -9.51
C ASN A 462 -36.90 31.09 -8.66
N ARG A 463 -35.88 30.29 -8.94
CA ARG A 463 -35.39 29.26 -8.03
C ARG A 463 -34.01 29.69 -7.54
N ARG A 464 -33.98 30.17 -6.30
CA ARG A 464 -32.81 30.13 -5.42
C ARG A 464 -32.10 28.78 -5.63
N LYS A 465 -30.93 28.78 -6.26
CA LYS A 465 -30.03 27.62 -6.29
C LYS A 465 -29.38 27.49 -4.91
N SER A 466 -30.15 27.06 -3.93
CA SER A 466 -29.61 26.74 -2.62
C SER A 466 -28.97 25.36 -2.65
N LYS A 467 -27.71 25.29 -2.20
CA LYS A 467 -26.96 24.11 -1.72
C LYS A 467 -26.40 23.07 -2.70
N GLU A 468 -26.76 23.05 -3.99
CA GLU A 468 -26.15 22.08 -4.93
C GLU A 468 -24.71 22.45 -5.39
N SER A 469 -24.25 23.67 -5.12
CA SER A 469 -22.89 24.14 -5.48
C SER A 469 -21.78 23.69 -4.52
N LEU A 470 -22.11 23.04 -3.40
CA LEU A 470 -21.17 22.56 -2.38
C LEU A 470 -20.83 21.06 -2.51
N ALA A 471 -21.32 20.39 -3.56
CA ALA A 471 -20.90 19.01 -3.82
C ALA A 471 -19.39 18.99 -4.08
N PRO A 472 -18.62 18.11 -3.42
CA PRO A 472 -17.19 18.04 -3.64
C PRO A 472 -16.91 17.77 -5.12
N ILE A 473 -15.91 18.45 -5.67
CA ILE A 473 -15.44 18.29 -7.07
C ILE A 473 -15.27 16.81 -7.43
N ASN A 474 -14.85 16.02 -6.43
CA ASN A 474 -14.81 14.59 -6.50
C ASN A 474 -16.10 13.97 -5.94
N PRO A 475 -16.98 13.37 -6.77
CA PRO A 475 -18.24 12.79 -6.34
C PRO A 475 -18.08 11.63 -5.35
N PHE A 476 -16.87 11.06 -5.22
CA PHE A 476 -16.57 10.01 -4.23
C PHE A 476 -16.31 10.56 -2.82
N LEU A 477 -16.23 11.88 -2.64
CA LEU A 477 -16.15 12.52 -1.33
C LEU A 477 -17.54 12.80 -0.73
N LEU A 478 -18.61 12.41 -1.43
CA LEU A 478 -19.95 12.42 -0.86
C LEU A 478 -19.97 11.52 0.37
N ARG A 479 -20.41 12.07 1.51
CA ARG A 479 -20.50 11.32 2.77
C ARG A 479 -21.45 10.14 2.59
N LEU A 480 -20.96 8.95 2.94
CA LEU A 480 -21.82 7.77 3.02
C LEU A 480 -22.90 8.02 4.09
N PRO A 481 -24.16 7.63 3.85
CA PRO A 481 -25.26 7.80 4.80
C PRO A 481 -25.17 6.74 5.91
N LEU A 482 -24.12 6.83 6.72
CA LEU A 482 -23.86 5.97 7.86
C LEU A 482 -24.67 6.46 9.06
N ALA A 483 -25.23 5.52 9.82
CA ALA A 483 -25.97 5.75 11.05
C ALA A 483 -25.39 4.86 12.14
N VAL A 484 -25.32 5.37 13.36
CA VAL A 484 -24.99 4.53 14.52
C VAL A 484 -26.25 3.79 14.93
N ARG A 485 -26.15 2.46 15.06
CA ARG A 485 -27.19 1.59 15.60
C ARG A 485 -26.69 1.00 16.91
N LEU A 486 -27.40 1.28 17.99
CA LEU A 486 -27.09 0.75 19.31
C LEU A 486 -28.08 -0.38 19.62
N ASP A 487 -27.57 -1.60 19.79
CA ASP A 487 -28.37 -2.75 20.17
C ASP A 487 -28.33 -2.87 21.70
N TYR A 488 -29.50 -2.79 22.34
CA TYR A 488 -29.65 -2.87 23.79
C TYR A 488 -30.21 -4.24 24.20
N LYS A 489 -29.77 -4.75 25.35
CA LYS A 489 -30.34 -5.93 26.00
C LYS A 489 -31.70 -5.59 26.63
N GLN A 490 -32.42 -6.62 27.07
CA GLN A 490 -33.73 -6.47 27.74
C GLN A 490 -33.64 -5.65 29.05
N ASP A 491 -32.49 -5.68 29.72
CA ASP A 491 -32.18 -4.88 30.92
C ASP A 491 -31.79 -3.42 30.61
N LYS A 492 -31.91 -2.99 29.34
CA LYS A 492 -31.49 -1.67 28.82
C LYS A 492 -29.98 -1.42 28.88
N SER A 493 -29.16 -2.42 29.21
CA SER A 493 -27.71 -2.31 29.04
C SER A 493 -27.34 -2.39 27.56
N LEU A 494 -26.28 -1.69 27.16
CA LEU A 494 -25.79 -1.71 25.78
C LEU A 494 -25.17 -3.09 25.46
N ALA A 495 -25.69 -3.79 24.45
CA ALA A 495 -25.14 -5.05 23.98
C ALA A 495 -24.05 -4.84 22.92
N ALA A 496 -24.33 -3.98 21.94
CA ALA A 496 -23.41 -3.68 20.84
C ALA A 496 -23.65 -2.28 20.26
N ALA A 497 -22.61 -1.68 19.69
CA ALA A 497 -22.69 -0.46 18.91
C ALA A 497 -22.21 -0.74 17.48
N ASN A 498 -23.11 -0.58 16.52
CA ASN A 498 -22.92 -0.91 15.13
C ASN A 498 -23.00 0.35 14.26
N VAL A 499 -22.39 0.31 13.07
CA VAL A 499 -22.56 1.34 12.05
C VAL A 499 -23.35 0.73 10.89
N GLU A 500 -24.52 1.28 10.62
CA GLU A 500 -25.41 0.82 9.55
C GLU A 500 -25.46 1.83 8.40
N MET A 501 -25.45 1.35 7.16
CA MET A 501 -25.69 2.17 5.99
C MET A 501 -27.19 2.15 5.66
N LYS A 502 -27.88 3.29 5.81
CA LYS A 502 -29.34 3.37 5.62
C LYS A 502 -29.81 2.93 4.22
N ASN A 503 -28.93 3.00 3.21
CA ASN A 503 -29.21 2.59 1.85
C ASN A 503 -28.27 1.47 1.41
N GLN A 504 -28.70 0.22 1.58
CA GLN A 504 -27.92 -0.96 1.17
C GLN A 504 -27.72 -1.06 -0.36
N LYS A 505 -28.48 -0.29 -1.18
CA LYS A 505 -28.35 -0.28 -2.64
C LYS A 505 -27.19 0.59 -3.15
N SER A 506 -26.62 1.48 -2.33
CA SER A 506 -25.40 2.21 -2.69
C SER A 506 -24.19 1.29 -2.49
N LEU A 507 -23.97 0.39 -3.43
CA LEU A 507 -22.85 -0.55 -3.40
C LEU A 507 -21.53 0.24 -3.40
N VAL A 508 -20.77 0.18 -2.31
CA VAL A 508 -19.40 0.71 -2.26
C VAL A 508 -18.55 -0.16 -3.17
N ARG A 509 -18.32 0.29 -4.40
CA ARG A 509 -17.43 -0.39 -5.34
C ARG A 509 -16.00 0.09 -5.10
N ARG A 510 -15.05 -0.85 -5.02
CA ARG A 510 -13.63 -0.53 -5.17
C ARG A 510 -13.44 0.02 -6.59
N THR A 511 -13.03 1.28 -6.70
CA THR A 511 -12.69 1.89 -7.99
C THR A 511 -11.19 2.11 -8.06
N ASP A 512 -10.61 1.75 -9.18
CA ASP A 512 -9.22 2.07 -9.46
C ASP A 512 -9.01 3.59 -9.53
N SER A 513 -7.79 4.01 -9.25
CA SER A 513 -7.37 5.42 -9.30
C SER A 513 -6.86 5.83 -10.69
N HIS A 514 -7.00 4.94 -11.68
CA HIS A 514 -6.56 5.15 -13.06
C HIS A 514 -7.35 6.30 -13.73
N GLY A 515 -6.65 7.15 -14.48
CA GLY A 515 -7.26 8.25 -15.26
C GLY A 515 -7.77 9.47 -14.46
N LYS A 516 -7.83 9.42 -13.12
CA LYS A 516 -8.35 10.50 -12.27
C LYS A 516 -7.45 11.75 -12.20
N TYR A 517 -6.14 11.55 -12.34
CA TYR A 517 -5.14 12.62 -12.21
C TYR A 517 -4.55 13.04 -13.57
N ARG A 518 -5.35 13.05 -14.66
CA ARG A 518 -4.88 13.64 -15.93
C ARG A 518 -4.69 15.14 -15.74
N LYS A 519 -3.64 15.65 -16.41
CA LYS A 519 -3.02 16.99 -16.36
C LYS A 519 -3.85 18.05 -15.65
N ILE A 520 -3.15 18.85 -14.82
CA ILE A 520 -3.55 20.21 -14.41
C ILE A 520 -4.34 20.79 -15.56
N SER A 521 -5.66 20.83 -15.45
CA SER A 521 -6.44 21.68 -16.32
C SER A 521 -5.81 23.03 -16.05
N THR A 522 -5.03 23.53 -17.00
CA THR A 522 -4.55 24.89 -16.98
C THR A 522 -5.81 25.68 -16.79
N VAL A 523 -6.07 26.11 -15.55
CA VAL A 523 -7.15 27.04 -15.25
C VAL A 523 -6.88 28.15 -16.24
N SER A 524 -7.77 28.28 -17.22
CA SER A 524 -7.65 29.30 -18.24
C SER A 524 -7.36 30.58 -17.48
N LYS A 525 -6.22 31.24 -17.76
CA LYS A 525 -5.93 32.56 -17.18
C LYS A 525 -7.20 33.38 -17.38
N SER A 526 -7.93 33.61 -16.30
CA SER A 526 -9.22 34.27 -16.39
C SER A 526 -8.95 35.68 -16.85
N ASP A 527 -9.63 36.09 -17.90
CA ASP A 527 -9.51 37.44 -18.41
C ASP A 527 -10.19 38.39 -17.42
N PHE A 528 -9.38 39.12 -16.65
CA PHE A 528 -9.84 40.09 -15.65
C PHE A 528 -10.06 41.49 -16.25
N THR A 529 -10.03 41.64 -17.59
CA THR A 529 -10.30 42.91 -18.27
C THR A 529 -11.65 43.52 -17.87
N ARG A 530 -12.65 42.69 -17.56
CA ARG A 530 -13.92 43.11 -16.94
C ARG A 530 -14.04 42.49 -15.54
N SER A 531 -13.63 43.25 -14.53
CA SER A 531 -13.72 42.84 -13.13
C SER A 531 -14.37 43.90 -12.25
N LEU A 532 -15.10 43.44 -11.25
CA LEU A 532 -15.51 44.26 -10.11
C LEU A 532 -14.30 44.42 -9.20
N VAL A 533 -13.97 45.64 -8.81
CA VAL A 533 -12.77 45.94 -8.04
C VAL A 533 -13.16 46.66 -6.75
N CYS A 534 -12.61 46.20 -5.63
CA CYS A 534 -12.68 46.87 -4.35
C CYS A 534 -11.26 47.28 -3.91
N HIS A 535 -11.12 48.47 -3.34
CA HIS A 535 -9.84 49.02 -2.91
C HIS A 535 -9.75 49.10 -1.38
N ASN A 536 -8.56 48.86 -0.84
CA ASN A 536 -8.22 48.96 0.58
C ASN A 536 -9.19 48.18 1.49
N VAL A 537 -9.25 46.87 1.27
CA VAL A 537 -10.10 45.95 2.04
C VAL A 537 -9.30 45.36 3.18
N ILE A 538 -9.88 45.28 4.37
CA ILE A 538 -9.32 44.51 5.49
C ILE A 538 -10.04 43.16 5.53
N LEU A 539 -9.30 42.08 5.30
CA LEU A 539 -9.81 40.72 5.47
C LEU A 539 -9.61 40.29 6.92
N THR A 540 -10.71 40.08 7.64
CA THR A 540 -10.71 39.54 9.01
C THR A 540 -10.80 38.01 8.99
N PRO A 541 -10.17 37.28 9.92
CA PRO A 541 -10.30 35.82 10.02
C PRO A 541 -11.75 35.34 10.26
N GLY A 542 -12.14 34.24 9.62
CA GLY A 542 -13.50 33.70 9.65
C GLY A 542 -14.42 34.37 8.64
#